data_AF-A0A3N8KUD7-F1
#
_entry.id   AF-A0A3N8KUD7-F1
#
_cell.length_a   1.000
_cell.length_b   1.000
_cell.length_c   1.000
_cell.angle_alpha   90.00
_cell.angle_beta   90.00
_cell.angle_gamma   90.00
#
_symmetry.space_group_name_H-M   'P 1'
#
loop_
_entity.id
_entity.type
_entity.pdbx_description
1 polymer ?
#
loop_
_entity_poly.entity_id
_entity_poly.type
_entity_poly.pdbx_seq_one_letter_code
_entity_poly.pdbx_strand_id
1 'polypeptide(L)'
;MIRRILLCSWICLAFHAVGCAAETTDPDAAQRLAILKEGRFAELDHAMTAVQQAYEHGSISDERLVEAFRAFYFADPDLEPKFDQWVARFPQSYAALLARGMYYEAMGWVRRGNAYARSTSEQQFAGMRAYHSMALRDLSKSTGLTAKPTVSYVEEIEIWKALTGTNKESREVLDQSIKKDPGNIVVRRTYLISIQTRWGGSAKQMAAFVDECRRVPLPATTLREFEAMVIADKAWVMYRDRDDPGAEKAYAQALALMPNDRGMLTQMSDVLIHEHKYEQAVAPLSKLISMNPNNSYALSKRGAIYQGMKQSERALKDYEKAAELGDDFSENELGKFYWFGISVPRDKERAIKLFRRATEQGNKDAENNLAWALQR
;
A
#
# COMPACT_ATOMS: atom_id res chain seq x y z
N MET A 1 -10.05 -3.30 -25.87
CA MET A 1 -10.30 -4.50 -25.04
C MET A 1 -9.34 -4.42 -23.85
N ILE A 2 -9.72 -3.65 -22.83
CA ILE A 2 -8.85 -3.32 -21.69
C ILE A 2 -8.94 -4.48 -20.70
N ARG A 3 -7.88 -5.29 -20.62
CA ARG A 3 -7.75 -6.38 -19.64
C ARG A 3 -7.47 -5.76 -18.26
N ARG A 4 -8.46 -5.79 -17.37
CA ARG A 4 -8.25 -5.68 -15.92
C ARG A 4 -7.38 -6.86 -15.49
N ILE A 5 -6.12 -6.61 -15.18
CA ILE A 5 -5.24 -7.58 -14.54
C ILE A 5 -5.46 -7.42 -13.04
N LEU A 6 -6.37 -8.22 -12.50
CA LEU A 6 -6.47 -8.53 -11.07
C LEU A 6 -5.55 -9.72 -10.82
N LEU A 7 -4.52 -9.56 -9.99
CA LEU A 7 -3.79 -10.58 -9.22
C LEU A 7 -2.47 -10.00 -8.69
N CYS A 8 -2.42 -9.70 -7.38
CA CYS A 8 -1.26 -10.00 -6.53
C CYS A 8 -1.57 -9.69 -5.06
N SER A 9 -1.88 -10.75 -4.32
CA SER A 9 -2.13 -10.77 -2.88
C SER A 9 -0.81 -10.92 -2.11
N TRP A 10 -0.02 -9.86 -1.91
CA TRP A 10 1.07 -9.80 -0.90
C TRP A 10 1.27 -8.36 -0.39
N ILE A 11 0.34 -7.99 0.49
CA ILE A 11 0.30 -6.99 1.58
C ILE A 11 1.63 -6.22 1.78
N CYS A 12 1.75 -4.94 1.38
CA CYS A 12 1.10 -3.72 1.91
C CYS A 12 1.51 -3.32 3.34
N LEU A 13 2.82 -3.14 3.58
CA LEU A 13 3.32 -2.48 4.78
C LEU A 13 4.13 -1.19 4.52
N ALA A 14 4.03 -0.64 3.32
CA ALA A 14 4.18 0.79 3.12
C ALA A 14 2.90 1.24 2.41
N PHE A 15 2.40 2.43 2.72
CA PHE A 15 1.49 3.10 1.80
C PHE A 15 2.04 2.95 0.37
N HIS A 16 1.14 2.70 -0.59
CA HIS A 16 1.40 2.46 -2.02
C HIS A 16 1.59 0.99 -2.43
N ALA A 17 0.47 0.30 -2.66
CA ALA A 17 0.43 -0.82 -3.60
C ALA A 17 0.41 -0.27 -5.02
N VAL A 18 1.49 -0.51 -5.77
CA VAL A 18 1.53 -0.34 -7.22
C VAL A 18 0.56 -1.35 -7.86
N GLY A 19 -0.49 -0.86 -8.53
CA GLY A 19 -1.38 -1.68 -9.37
C GLY A 19 -2.85 -1.74 -8.97
N CYS A 20 -3.21 -1.30 -7.77
CA CYS A 20 -4.58 -0.87 -7.48
C CYS A 20 -4.52 0.65 -7.34
N ALA A 21 -5.45 1.38 -7.96
CA ALA A 21 -5.79 2.69 -7.44
C ALA A 21 -6.09 2.45 -5.96
N ALA A 22 -5.18 2.86 -5.06
CA ALA A 22 -5.58 3.05 -3.68
C ALA A 22 -6.79 3.99 -3.80
N GLU A 23 -7.97 3.52 -3.39
CA GLU A 23 -9.18 4.33 -3.42
C GLU A 23 -8.84 5.63 -2.72
N THR A 24 -8.62 6.67 -3.53
CA THR A 24 -8.31 7.97 -3.00
C THR A 24 -9.54 8.40 -2.22
N THR A 25 -9.30 8.83 -0.99
CA THR A 25 -10.36 9.36 -0.13
C THR A 25 -10.67 10.82 -0.49
N ASP A 26 -9.97 11.37 -1.49
CA ASP A 26 -10.24 12.68 -2.01
C ASP A 26 -11.43 12.65 -2.98
N PRO A 27 -12.58 13.26 -2.63
CA PRO A 27 -13.76 13.25 -3.49
C PRO A 27 -13.52 13.92 -4.85
N ASP A 28 -12.53 14.83 -4.92
CA ASP A 28 -12.24 15.62 -6.12
C ASP A 28 -11.22 14.97 -7.07
N ALA A 29 -10.61 13.83 -6.69
CA ALA A 29 -9.54 13.23 -7.47
C ALA A 29 -9.98 12.86 -8.89
N ALA A 30 -11.17 12.28 -9.04
CA ALA A 30 -11.75 11.94 -10.34
C ALA A 30 -11.98 13.18 -11.21
N GLN A 31 -12.42 14.28 -10.60
CA GLN A 31 -12.62 15.55 -11.30
C GLN A 31 -11.29 16.13 -11.78
N ARG A 32 -10.26 16.18 -10.93
CA ARG A 32 -8.92 16.69 -11.32
C ARG A 32 -8.31 15.89 -12.46
N LEU A 33 -8.47 14.56 -12.43
CA LEU A 33 -8.02 13.70 -13.52
C LEU A 33 -8.80 13.95 -14.83
N ALA A 34 -10.09 14.24 -14.76
CA ALA A 34 -10.87 14.62 -15.94
C ALA A 34 -10.39 15.95 -16.53
N ILE A 35 -10.14 16.97 -15.70
CA ILE A 35 -9.61 18.28 -16.11
C ILE A 35 -8.25 18.12 -16.83
N LEU A 36 -7.36 17.26 -16.31
CA LEU A 36 -6.09 16.92 -16.95
C LEU A 36 -6.30 16.30 -18.35
N LYS A 37 -7.18 15.30 -18.44
CA LYS A 37 -7.49 14.59 -19.70
C LYS A 37 -8.05 15.53 -20.78
N GLU A 38 -8.94 16.43 -20.37
CA GLU A 38 -9.54 17.45 -21.23
C GLU A 38 -8.55 18.55 -21.64
N GLY A 39 -7.37 18.63 -21.00
CA GLY A 39 -6.36 19.63 -21.31
C GLY A 39 -6.69 21.03 -20.79
N ARG A 40 -7.56 21.13 -19.78
CA ARG A 40 -7.94 22.40 -19.13
C ARG A 40 -6.87 22.84 -18.12
N PHE A 41 -5.63 22.98 -18.59
CA PHE A 41 -4.45 23.10 -17.72
C PHE A 41 -4.47 24.33 -16.81
N ALA A 42 -5.00 25.47 -17.26
CA ALA A 42 -5.06 26.67 -16.43
C ALA A 42 -5.96 26.49 -15.20
N GLU A 43 -7.07 25.78 -15.38
CA GLU A 43 -7.99 25.46 -14.27
C GLU A 43 -7.34 24.46 -13.31
N LEU A 44 -6.71 23.41 -13.85
CA LEU A 44 -6.01 22.42 -13.03
C LEU A 44 -4.88 23.05 -12.21
N ASP A 45 -4.08 23.90 -12.86
CA ASP A 45 -2.96 24.60 -12.24
C ASP A 45 -3.41 25.52 -11.11
N HIS A 46 -4.50 26.27 -11.33
CA HIS A 46 -5.10 27.11 -10.32
C HIS A 46 -5.62 26.28 -9.13
N ALA A 47 -6.35 25.19 -9.40
CA ALA A 47 -6.90 24.32 -8.36
C ALA A 47 -5.79 23.69 -7.50
N MET A 48 -4.74 23.15 -8.12
CA MET A 48 -3.66 22.50 -7.38
C MET A 48 -2.75 23.51 -6.67
N THR A 49 -2.55 24.70 -7.23
CA THR A 49 -1.88 25.81 -6.54
C THR A 49 -2.66 26.23 -5.30
N ALA A 50 -3.99 26.30 -5.38
CA ALA A 50 -4.83 26.63 -4.23
C ALA A 50 -4.73 25.58 -3.10
N VAL A 51 -4.65 24.29 -3.44
CA VAL A 51 -4.40 23.21 -2.46
C VAL A 51 -3.04 23.38 -1.78
N GLN A 52 -1.98 23.64 -2.55
CA GLN A 52 -0.64 23.89 -2.00
C GLN A 52 -0.63 25.11 -1.08
N GLN A 53 -1.26 26.21 -1.49
CA GLN A 53 -1.37 27.43 -0.67
C GLN A 53 -2.18 27.19 0.61
N ALA A 54 -3.25 26.41 0.55
CA ALA A 54 -4.03 26.06 1.74
C ALA A 54 -3.16 25.33 2.78
N TYR A 55 -2.26 24.45 2.34
CA TYR A 55 -1.30 23.81 3.23
C TYR A 55 -0.28 24.81 3.79
N GLU A 56 0.26 25.69 2.94
CA GLU A 56 1.26 26.68 3.38
C GLU A 56 0.72 27.62 4.45
N HIS A 57 -0.56 28.02 4.32
CA HIS A 57 -1.31 28.81 5.29
C HIS A 57 -1.84 28.00 6.48
N GLY A 58 -1.62 26.68 6.53
CA GLY A 58 -2.04 25.81 7.64
C GLY A 58 -3.53 25.49 7.68
N SER A 59 -4.26 25.67 6.58
CA SER A 59 -5.70 25.35 6.48
C SER A 59 -5.97 23.87 6.24
N ILE A 60 -4.99 23.11 5.75
CA ILE A 60 -5.04 21.64 5.61
C ILE A 60 -3.77 21.00 6.16
N SER A 61 -3.84 19.72 6.54
CA SER A 61 -2.65 18.95 6.96
C SER A 61 -1.80 18.52 5.76
N ASP A 62 -0.56 18.08 6.03
CA ASP A 62 0.29 17.45 5.03
C ASP A 62 -0.29 16.13 4.51
N GLU A 63 -1.00 15.35 5.33
CA GLU A 63 -1.73 14.18 4.82
C GLU A 63 -2.81 14.55 3.80
N ARG A 64 -3.58 15.61 4.04
CA ARG A 64 -4.59 16.08 3.07
C ARG A 64 -3.96 16.63 1.81
N LEU A 65 -2.80 17.29 1.93
CA LEU A 65 -2.02 17.73 0.78
C LEU A 65 -1.55 16.54 -0.09
N VAL A 66 -0.93 15.52 0.53
CA VAL A 66 -0.48 14.32 -0.19
C VAL A 66 -1.65 13.61 -0.86
N GLU A 67 -2.77 13.45 -0.14
CA GLU A 67 -3.98 12.81 -0.68
C GLU A 67 -4.55 13.56 -1.89
N ALA A 68 -4.49 14.89 -1.89
CA ALA A 68 -4.94 15.69 -3.02
C ALA A 68 -4.08 15.49 -4.29
N PHE A 69 -2.77 15.30 -4.14
CA PHE A 69 -1.86 15.06 -5.26
C PHE A 69 -1.83 13.60 -5.73
N ARG A 70 -2.28 12.63 -4.91
CA ARG A 70 -2.37 11.22 -5.30
C ARG A 70 -3.20 10.95 -6.55
N ALA A 71 -4.10 11.86 -6.92
CA ALA A 71 -4.84 11.80 -8.18
C ALA A 71 -3.92 11.70 -9.43
N PHE A 72 -2.65 12.11 -9.32
CA PHE A 72 -1.67 12.07 -10.41
C PHE A 72 -0.68 10.90 -10.32
N TYR A 73 -0.75 10.09 -9.26
CA TYR A 73 0.05 8.87 -9.14
C TYR A 73 -0.61 7.72 -9.90
N PHE A 74 -0.45 7.72 -11.22
CA PHE A 74 -0.97 6.68 -12.09
C PHE A 74 0.04 6.31 -13.16
N ALA A 75 -0.04 5.09 -13.66
CA ALA A 75 0.80 4.59 -14.74
C ALA A 75 -0.06 4.29 -15.98
N ASP A 76 -0.46 5.37 -16.66
CA ASP A 76 -1.19 5.33 -17.92
C ASP A 76 -0.36 6.05 -18.99
N PRO A 77 0.30 5.31 -19.91
CA PRO A 77 1.15 5.89 -20.94
C PRO A 77 0.43 6.92 -21.82
N ASP A 78 -0.88 6.82 -21.99
CA ASP A 78 -1.66 7.74 -22.85
C ASP A 78 -1.78 9.14 -22.24
N LEU A 79 -1.42 9.30 -20.97
CA LEU A 79 -1.48 10.57 -20.24
C LEU A 79 -0.14 11.31 -20.18
N GLU A 80 0.97 10.69 -20.60
CA GLU A 80 2.28 11.37 -20.70
C GLU A 80 2.21 12.69 -21.47
N PRO A 81 1.59 12.75 -22.68
CA PRO A 81 1.52 13.99 -23.44
C PRO A 81 0.72 15.08 -22.72
N LYS A 82 -0.23 14.72 -21.84
CA LYS A 82 -1.04 15.69 -21.09
C LYS A 82 -0.21 16.36 -19.99
N PHE A 83 0.61 15.61 -19.28
CA PHE A 83 1.55 16.21 -18.33
C PHE A 83 2.60 17.07 -19.01
N ASP A 84 3.13 16.63 -20.15
CA ASP A 84 4.10 17.41 -20.91
C ASP A 84 3.51 18.73 -21.40
N GLN A 85 2.27 18.72 -21.89
CA GLN A 85 1.55 19.94 -22.27
C GLN A 85 1.29 20.86 -21.07
N TRP A 86 0.93 20.30 -19.91
CA TRP A 86 0.73 21.08 -18.68
C TRP A 86 2.03 21.78 -18.26
N VAL A 87 3.15 21.05 -18.17
CA VAL A 87 4.46 21.63 -17.82
C VAL A 87 4.95 22.60 -18.88
N ALA A 88 4.74 22.33 -20.17
CA ALA A 88 5.12 23.26 -21.24
C ALA A 88 4.34 24.59 -21.15
N ARG A 89 3.06 24.53 -20.75
CA ARG A 89 2.23 25.72 -20.55
C ARG A 89 2.59 26.49 -19.28
N PHE A 90 2.97 25.78 -18.21
CA PHE A 90 3.32 26.36 -16.90
C PHE A 90 4.67 25.83 -16.38
N PRO A 91 5.80 26.21 -17.00
CA PRO A 91 7.11 25.61 -16.72
C PRO A 91 7.69 25.97 -15.34
N GLN A 92 7.05 26.89 -14.62
CA GLN A 92 7.39 27.32 -13.25
C GLN A 92 6.26 27.00 -12.26
N SER A 93 5.29 26.18 -12.64
CA SER A 93 4.26 25.71 -11.70
C SER A 93 4.83 24.57 -10.85
N TYR A 94 4.75 24.75 -9.52
CA TYR A 94 5.01 23.69 -8.56
C TYR A 94 4.13 22.46 -8.84
N ALA A 95 2.82 22.70 -9.02
CA ALA A 95 1.83 21.63 -9.19
C ALA A 95 2.07 20.83 -10.46
N ALA A 96 2.36 21.50 -11.59
CA ALA A 96 2.58 20.83 -12.86
C ALA A 96 3.83 19.93 -12.82
N LEU A 97 4.94 20.44 -12.27
CA LEU A 97 6.20 19.68 -12.14
C LEU A 97 6.05 18.53 -11.15
N LEU A 98 5.44 18.76 -9.99
CA LEU A 98 5.17 17.70 -9.01
C LEU A 98 4.31 16.59 -9.62
N ALA A 99 3.19 16.95 -10.26
CA ALA A 99 2.27 15.97 -10.83
C ALA A 99 2.92 15.11 -11.93
N ARG A 100 3.74 15.72 -12.80
CA ARG A 100 4.50 14.96 -13.80
C ARG A 100 5.60 14.11 -13.17
N GLY A 101 6.26 14.60 -12.12
CA GLY A 101 7.21 13.83 -11.31
C GLY A 101 6.59 12.57 -10.72
N MET A 102 5.42 12.69 -10.10
CA MET A 102 4.65 11.56 -9.55
C MET A 102 4.22 10.55 -10.63
N TYR A 103 3.80 11.03 -11.80
CA TYR A 103 3.50 10.18 -12.95
C TYR A 103 4.73 9.38 -13.39
N TYR A 104 5.89 10.04 -13.51
CA TYR A 104 7.13 9.34 -13.88
C TYR A 104 7.58 8.34 -12.83
N GLU A 105 7.39 8.62 -11.53
CA GLU A 105 7.61 7.63 -10.48
C GLU A 105 6.73 6.39 -10.69
N ALA A 106 5.41 6.58 -10.84
CA ALA A 106 4.48 5.48 -11.05
C ALA A 106 4.83 4.64 -12.28
N MET A 107 5.22 5.29 -13.38
CA MET A 107 5.70 4.62 -14.59
C MET A 107 6.99 3.81 -14.34
N GLY A 108 7.91 4.33 -13.52
CA GLY A 108 9.13 3.62 -13.14
C GLY A 108 8.82 2.29 -12.43
N TRP A 109 7.89 2.30 -11.49
CA TRP A 109 7.44 1.08 -10.81
C TRP A 109 6.77 0.09 -11.75
N VAL A 110 5.93 0.55 -12.68
CA VAL A 110 5.32 -0.33 -13.70
C VAL A 110 6.38 -0.95 -14.61
N ARG A 111 7.43 -0.22 -14.98
CA ARG A 111 8.56 -0.78 -15.75
C ARG A 111 9.35 -1.82 -14.97
N ARG A 112 9.53 -1.62 -13.67
CA ARG A 112 10.17 -2.61 -12.78
C ARG A 112 9.32 -3.88 -12.69
N GLY A 113 8.01 -3.72 -12.54
CA GLY A 113 7.06 -4.79 -12.23
C GLY A 113 7.16 -5.26 -10.77
N ASN A 114 6.31 -6.24 -10.43
CA ASN A 114 6.07 -6.65 -9.04
C ASN A 114 6.89 -7.89 -8.60
N ALA A 115 7.83 -8.33 -9.42
CA ALA A 115 8.69 -9.46 -9.08
C ALA A 115 9.69 -9.08 -7.96
N TYR A 116 10.10 -10.08 -7.18
CA TYR A 116 11.23 -9.92 -6.25
C TYR A 116 12.47 -9.46 -7.00
N ALA A 117 13.31 -8.65 -6.35
CA ALA A 117 14.53 -8.09 -6.96
C ALA A 117 15.42 -9.17 -7.60
N ARG A 118 15.55 -10.35 -6.97
CA ARG A 118 16.30 -11.50 -7.49
C ARG A 118 15.75 -12.11 -8.79
N SER A 119 14.52 -11.74 -9.14
CA SER A 119 13.77 -12.20 -10.31
C SER A 119 13.42 -11.06 -11.27
N THR A 120 13.90 -9.84 -10.99
CA THR A 120 13.75 -8.67 -11.86
C THR A 120 14.97 -8.56 -12.76
N SER A 121 14.74 -8.41 -14.07
CA SER A 121 15.84 -8.27 -15.05
C SER A 121 16.52 -6.90 -14.98
N GLU A 122 17.78 -6.83 -15.42
CA GLU A 122 18.49 -5.55 -15.51
C GLU A 122 17.80 -4.57 -16.47
N GLN A 123 17.13 -5.06 -17.52
CA GLN A 123 16.34 -4.22 -18.42
C GLN A 123 15.18 -3.53 -17.70
N GLN A 124 14.47 -4.26 -16.83
CA GLN A 124 13.39 -3.69 -16.01
C GLN A 124 13.93 -2.66 -15.01
N PHE A 125 15.06 -2.95 -14.37
CA PHE A 125 15.73 -2.00 -13.49
C PHE A 125 16.20 -0.75 -14.25
N ALA A 126 16.80 -0.89 -15.43
CA ALA A 126 17.21 0.22 -16.26
C ALA A 126 16.01 1.10 -16.69
N GLY A 127 14.89 0.47 -17.05
CA GLY A 127 13.64 1.17 -17.35
C GLY A 127 13.10 1.96 -16.15
N MET A 128 13.07 1.34 -14.96
CA MET A 128 12.69 2.00 -13.72
C MET A 128 13.58 3.22 -13.43
N ARG A 129 14.91 3.04 -13.49
CA ARG A 129 15.88 4.12 -13.23
C ARG A 129 15.75 5.27 -14.23
N ALA A 130 15.44 4.98 -15.49
CA ALA A 130 15.23 6.03 -16.51
C ALA A 130 14.05 6.93 -16.15
N TYR A 131 12.90 6.35 -15.81
CA TYR A 131 11.72 7.10 -15.36
C TYR A 131 11.95 7.83 -14.03
N HIS A 132 12.54 7.16 -13.04
CA HIS A 132 12.86 7.82 -11.76
C HIS A 132 13.84 8.99 -11.93
N SER A 133 14.78 8.92 -12.88
CA SER A 133 15.66 10.04 -13.21
C SER A 133 14.88 11.21 -13.82
N MET A 134 13.83 10.96 -14.61
CA MET A 134 12.93 12.00 -15.10
C MET A 134 12.12 12.62 -13.96
N ALA A 135 11.58 11.79 -13.08
CA ALA A 135 10.83 12.22 -11.90
C ALA A 135 11.69 13.15 -11.01
N LEU A 136 12.88 12.71 -10.62
CA LEU A 136 13.79 13.50 -9.77
C LEU A 136 14.14 14.86 -10.38
N ARG A 137 14.28 14.98 -11.71
CA ARG A 137 14.53 16.28 -12.36
C ARG A 137 13.38 17.27 -12.12
N ASP A 138 12.14 16.82 -12.26
CA ASP A 138 10.98 17.67 -12.05
C ASP A 138 10.76 17.97 -10.57
N LEU A 139 10.87 16.96 -9.71
CA LEU A 139 10.71 17.10 -8.26
C LEU A 139 11.76 18.03 -7.66
N SER A 140 13.04 17.85 -8.00
CA SER A 140 14.09 18.72 -7.48
C SER A 140 13.93 20.17 -7.96
N LYS A 141 13.43 20.38 -9.18
CA LYS A 141 13.06 21.71 -9.66
C LYS A 141 11.89 22.30 -8.86
N SER A 142 10.87 21.49 -8.55
CA SER A 142 9.68 21.97 -7.83
C SER A 142 9.96 22.39 -6.39
N THR A 143 10.98 21.82 -5.73
CA THR A 143 11.36 22.21 -4.34
C THR A 143 11.73 23.70 -4.17
N GLY A 144 12.13 24.36 -5.25
CA GLY A 144 12.47 25.79 -5.28
C GLY A 144 11.29 26.72 -5.54
N LEU A 145 10.11 26.19 -5.89
CA LEU A 145 8.98 26.98 -6.42
C LEU A 145 7.87 27.28 -5.41
N THR A 146 7.97 26.72 -4.21
CA THR A 146 6.97 26.92 -3.14
C THR A 146 7.68 26.92 -1.78
N ALA A 147 7.05 27.53 -0.77
CA ALA A 147 7.64 27.69 0.56
C ALA A 147 7.78 26.33 1.27
N LYS A 148 6.76 25.47 1.17
CA LYS A 148 6.73 24.14 1.80
C LYS A 148 6.44 23.03 0.76
N PRO A 149 7.45 22.60 -0.03
CA PRO A 149 7.29 21.60 -1.09
C PRO A 149 7.19 20.15 -0.54
N THR A 150 6.33 19.93 0.45
CA THR A 150 6.26 18.71 1.26
C THR A 150 6.08 17.45 0.40
N VAL A 151 5.18 17.47 -0.59
CA VAL A 151 4.93 16.29 -1.43
C VAL A 151 6.15 15.96 -2.30
N SER A 152 6.85 16.96 -2.84
CA SER A 152 8.05 16.72 -3.66
C SER A 152 9.12 15.96 -2.87
N TYR A 153 9.31 16.32 -1.60
CA TYR A 153 10.25 15.61 -0.72
C TYR A 153 9.78 14.19 -0.36
N VAL A 154 8.47 13.94 -0.28
CA VAL A 154 7.94 12.59 -0.10
C VAL A 154 8.32 11.70 -1.29
N GLU A 155 8.02 12.16 -2.51
CA GLU A 155 8.30 11.38 -3.73
C GLU A 155 9.81 11.22 -3.96
N GLU A 156 10.63 12.24 -3.69
CA GLU A 156 12.09 12.11 -3.77
C GLU A 156 12.63 11.02 -2.82
N ILE A 157 12.16 10.95 -1.57
CA ILE A 157 12.58 9.91 -0.63
C ILE A 157 12.12 8.52 -1.10
N GLU A 158 10.89 8.41 -1.60
CA GLU A 158 10.35 7.15 -2.14
C GLU A 158 11.18 6.62 -3.32
N ILE A 159 11.58 7.52 -4.22
CA ILE A 159 12.47 7.20 -5.33
C ILE A 159 13.85 6.81 -4.82
N TRP A 160 14.47 7.59 -3.93
CA TRP A 160 15.83 7.33 -3.44
C TRP A 160 15.93 6.01 -2.67
N LYS A 161 14.91 5.69 -1.85
CA LYS A 161 14.75 4.39 -1.18
C LYS A 161 14.85 3.21 -2.16
N ALA A 162 14.37 3.38 -3.39
CA ALA A 162 14.38 2.35 -4.41
C ALA A 162 15.64 2.34 -5.27
N LEU A 163 16.34 3.48 -5.38
CA LEU A 163 17.51 3.66 -6.23
C LEU A 163 18.83 3.34 -5.54
N THR A 164 18.96 3.66 -4.25
CA THR A 164 20.22 3.52 -3.51
C THR A 164 20.07 2.57 -2.33
N GLY A 165 21.15 1.85 -2.01
CA GLY A 165 21.19 0.95 -0.86
C GLY A 165 21.68 1.61 0.44
N THR A 166 21.96 2.91 0.42
CA THR A 166 22.74 3.61 1.47
C THR A 166 21.92 4.62 2.28
N ASN A 167 20.63 4.84 1.94
CA ASN A 167 19.71 5.78 2.61
C ASN A 167 20.20 7.23 2.74
N LYS A 168 21.34 7.56 2.11
CA LYS A 168 22.03 8.84 2.26
C LYS A 168 21.24 9.95 1.59
N GLU A 169 20.81 9.72 0.36
CA GLU A 169 20.05 10.69 -0.43
C GLU A 169 18.70 10.97 0.25
N SER A 170 18.00 9.93 0.73
CA SER A 170 16.78 10.07 1.52
C SER A 170 16.97 10.92 2.78
N ARG A 171 18.13 10.80 3.46
CA ARG A 171 18.45 11.63 4.64
C ARG A 171 18.68 13.08 4.26
N GLU A 172 19.43 13.34 3.18
CA GLU A 172 19.68 14.70 2.70
C GLU A 172 18.37 15.41 2.32
N VAL A 173 17.46 14.69 1.66
CA VAL A 173 16.13 15.20 1.31
C VAL A 173 15.31 15.52 2.56
N LEU A 174 15.30 14.64 3.56
CA LEU A 174 14.66 14.93 4.85
C LEU A 174 15.23 16.19 5.50
N ASP A 175 16.56 16.31 5.58
CA ASP A 175 17.22 17.45 6.23
C ASP A 175 16.92 18.79 5.51
N GLN A 176 16.72 18.76 4.20
CA GLN A 176 16.23 19.93 3.45
C GLN A 176 14.76 20.24 3.77
N SER A 177 13.94 19.21 3.83
CA SER A 177 12.50 19.32 4.10
C SER A 177 12.22 19.94 5.46
N ILE A 178 12.86 19.45 6.52
CA ILE A 178 12.63 19.94 7.89
C ILE A 178 13.14 21.37 8.12
N LYS A 179 14.05 21.88 7.26
CA LYS A 179 14.47 23.30 7.30
C LYS A 179 13.38 24.22 6.78
N LYS A 180 12.64 23.78 5.75
CA LYS A 180 11.53 24.55 5.16
C LYS A 180 10.25 24.41 5.96
N ASP A 181 10.00 23.21 6.48
CA ASP A 181 8.82 22.92 7.28
C ASP A 181 9.17 21.99 8.46
N PRO A 182 9.57 22.58 9.60
CA PRO A 182 9.93 21.82 10.79
C PRO A 182 8.80 20.95 11.34
N GLY A 183 7.53 21.25 11.00
CA GLY A 183 6.36 20.54 11.49
C GLY A 183 5.91 19.36 10.62
N ASN A 184 6.49 19.15 9.43
CA ASN A 184 5.97 18.12 8.51
C ASN A 184 6.10 16.69 9.10
N ILE A 185 5.00 15.98 9.11
CA ILE A 185 4.89 14.64 9.67
C ILE A 185 5.10 13.61 8.56
N VAL A 186 4.51 13.84 7.40
CA VAL A 186 4.50 12.87 6.30
C VAL A 186 5.92 12.61 5.79
N VAL A 187 6.76 13.63 5.60
CA VAL A 187 8.15 13.42 5.11
C VAL A 187 8.97 12.64 6.13
N ARG A 188 8.80 12.92 7.43
CA ARG A 188 9.45 12.14 8.51
C ARG A 188 8.99 10.69 8.51
N ARG A 189 7.69 10.45 8.34
CA ARG A 189 7.11 9.11 8.22
C ARG A 189 7.70 8.37 7.02
N THR A 190 7.77 9.03 5.86
CA THR A 190 8.36 8.48 4.63
C THR A 190 9.84 8.13 4.82
N TYR A 191 10.62 9.01 5.45
CA TYR A 191 12.01 8.71 5.79
C TYR A 191 12.14 7.53 6.76
N LEU A 192 11.31 7.47 7.81
CA LEU A 192 11.31 6.34 8.74
C LEU A 192 11.01 5.01 8.02
N ILE A 193 10.12 5.03 7.02
CA ILE A 193 9.85 3.87 6.16
C ILE A 193 11.08 3.54 5.31
N SER A 194 11.78 4.53 4.73
CA SER A 194 12.95 4.26 3.88
C SER A 194 14.10 3.60 4.62
N ILE A 195 14.19 3.80 5.95
CA ILE A 195 15.22 3.18 6.79
C ILE A 195 14.73 1.93 7.54
N GLN A 196 13.60 1.32 7.13
CA GLN A 196 13.20 0.00 7.62
C GLN A 196 14.23 -1.07 7.26
N THR A 197 14.27 -2.16 8.03
CA THR A 197 15.26 -3.24 7.85
C THR A 197 15.15 -3.89 6.46
N ARG A 198 13.94 -4.00 5.91
CA ARG A 198 13.71 -4.53 4.55
C ARG A 198 14.26 -3.66 3.42
N TRP A 199 14.55 -2.38 3.70
CA TRP A 199 15.09 -1.40 2.75
C TRP A 199 16.57 -1.09 3.03
N GLY A 200 17.29 -1.99 3.72
CA GLY A 200 18.72 -1.82 4.02
C GLY A 200 19.02 -0.89 5.19
N GLY A 201 17.99 -0.39 5.89
CA GLY A 201 18.16 0.26 7.18
C GLY A 201 18.21 -0.73 8.34
N SER A 202 17.87 -0.27 9.54
CA SER A 202 17.88 -1.09 10.74
C SER A 202 17.00 -0.51 11.84
N ALA A 203 16.50 -1.36 12.73
CA ALA A 203 15.78 -0.93 13.91
C ALA A 203 16.58 0.06 14.80
N LYS A 204 17.91 0.00 14.79
CA LYS A 204 18.78 0.97 15.49
C LYS A 204 18.72 2.35 14.84
N GLN A 205 18.81 2.42 13.51
CA GLN A 205 18.68 3.67 12.77
C GLN A 205 17.27 4.26 12.93
N MET A 206 16.24 3.42 12.84
CA MET A 206 14.86 3.84 13.07
C MET A 206 14.69 4.43 14.48
N ALA A 207 15.14 3.73 15.52
CA ALA A 207 15.04 4.22 16.90
C ALA A 207 15.78 5.54 17.11
N ALA A 208 17.00 5.68 16.57
CA ALA A 208 17.75 6.92 16.63
C ALA A 208 17.02 8.09 15.95
N PHE A 209 16.36 7.82 14.82
CA PHE A 209 15.55 8.84 14.14
C PHE A 209 14.29 9.23 14.94
N VAL A 210 13.64 8.27 15.62
CA VAL A 210 12.53 8.59 16.53
C VAL A 210 13.01 9.45 17.71
N ASP A 211 14.20 9.19 18.24
CA ASP A 211 14.81 10.04 19.27
C ASP A 211 15.11 11.47 18.78
N GLU A 212 15.53 11.63 17.52
CA GLU A 212 15.63 12.94 16.88
C GLU A 212 14.26 13.64 16.82
N CYS A 213 13.20 12.91 16.43
CA CYS A 213 11.84 13.43 16.36
C CYS A 213 11.28 13.85 17.73
N ARG A 214 11.70 13.21 18.83
CA ARG A 214 11.29 13.60 20.20
C ARG A 214 11.83 14.97 20.64
N ARG A 215 12.86 15.50 19.97
CA ARG A 215 13.48 16.79 20.29
C ARG A 215 12.83 17.99 19.61
N VAL A 216 11.84 17.74 18.76
CA VAL A 216 11.06 18.76 18.06
C VAL A 216 9.59 18.68 18.49
N PRO A 217 8.82 19.77 18.40
CA PRO A 217 7.44 19.83 18.90
C PRO A 217 6.46 19.11 17.95
N LEU A 218 6.58 17.78 17.84
CA LEU A 218 5.64 16.93 17.10
C LEU A 218 4.50 16.44 18.01
N PRO A 219 3.31 16.15 17.45
CA PRO A 219 2.22 15.57 18.22
C PRO A 219 2.62 14.26 18.91
N ALA A 220 2.18 14.06 20.14
CA ALA A 220 2.44 12.83 20.89
C ALA A 220 1.88 11.58 20.19
N THR A 221 0.80 11.74 19.41
CA THR A 221 0.23 10.69 18.56
C THR A 221 1.18 10.27 17.44
N THR A 222 1.87 11.22 16.81
CA THR A 222 2.90 10.96 15.79
C THR A 222 4.10 10.24 16.37
N LEU A 223 4.60 10.69 17.52
CA LEU A 223 5.73 10.03 18.18
C LEU A 223 5.39 8.58 18.58
N ARG A 224 4.15 8.36 19.03
CA ARG A 224 3.62 7.02 19.32
C ARG A 224 3.54 6.15 18.06
N GLU A 225 3.08 6.70 16.94
CA GLU A 225 3.05 6.02 15.64
C GLU A 225 4.47 5.57 15.23
N PHE A 226 5.44 6.48 15.28
CA PHE A 226 6.83 6.18 14.91
C PHE A 226 7.46 5.13 15.82
N GLU A 227 7.18 5.18 17.11
CA GLU A 227 7.62 4.15 18.06
C GLU A 227 7.00 2.78 17.74
N ALA A 228 5.71 2.73 17.42
CA ALA A 228 5.05 1.49 17.00
C ALA A 228 5.65 0.94 15.71
N MET A 229 6.02 1.80 14.74
CA MET A 229 6.69 1.39 13.50
C MET A 229 8.06 0.76 13.76
N VAL A 230 8.85 1.29 14.71
CA VAL A 230 10.16 0.71 15.09
C VAL A 230 9.96 -0.68 15.71
N ILE A 231 8.98 -0.84 16.60
CA ILE A 231 8.68 -2.11 17.26
C ILE A 231 8.19 -3.14 16.22
N ALA A 232 7.31 -2.73 15.30
CA ALA A 232 6.80 -3.59 14.24
C ALA A 232 7.89 -4.03 13.25
N ASP A 233 8.88 -3.17 12.95
CA ASP A 233 10.04 -3.56 12.13
C ASP A 233 10.88 -4.65 12.83
N LYS A 234 11.12 -4.52 14.14
CA LYS A 234 11.77 -5.57 14.94
C LYS A 234 10.97 -6.88 14.95
N ALA A 235 9.64 -6.79 15.11
CA ALA A 235 8.75 -7.95 15.09
C ALA A 235 8.81 -8.68 13.74
N TRP A 236 8.85 -7.93 12.63
CA TRP A 236 9.00 -8.49 11.30
C TRP A 236 10.34 -9.22 11.12
N VAL A 237 11.43 -8.65 11.64
CA VAL A 237 12.75 -9.29 11.64
C VAL A 237 12.75 -10.59 12.45
N MET A 238 12.15 -10.59 13.65
CA MET A 238 12.00 -11.80 14.48
C MET A 238 11.24 -12.90 13.73
N TYR A 239 10.11 -12.55 13.10
CA TYR A 239 9.31 -13.50 12.31
C TYR A 239 10.11 -14.09 11.14
N ARG A 240 10.84 -13.25 10.41
CA ARG A 240 11.74 -13.67 9.33
C ARG A 240 12.81 -14.66 9.84
N ASP A 241 13.34 -14.40 11.03
CA ASP A 241 14.38 -15.20 11.67
C ASP A 241 13.82 -16.42 12.45
N ARG A 242 12.52 -16.72 12.28
CA ARG A 242 11.78 -17.84 12.90
C ARG A 242 11.65 -17.76 14.41
N ASP A 243 11.76 -16.56 14.98
CA ASP A 243 11.38 -16.26 16.36
C ASP A 243 9.93 -15.75 16.41
N ASP A 244 8.99 -16.66 16.15
CA ASP A 244 7.56 -16.32 16.14
C ASP A 244 7.05 -15.86 17.52
N PRO A 245 7.43 -16.47 18.66
CA PRO A 245 7.00 -15.98 19.97
C PRO A 245 7.52 -14.57 20.28
N GLY A 246 8.75 -14.25 19.87
CA GLY A 246 9.30 -12.90 19.96
C GLY A 246 8.53 -11.91 19.07
N ALA A 247 8.25 -12.32 17.84
CA ALA A 247 7.47 -11.52 16.90
C ALA A 247 6.05 -11.23 17.39
N GLU A 248 5.34 -12.24 17.92
CA GLU A 248 4.01 -12.09 18.51
C GLU A 248 4.02 -11.04 19.62
N LYS A 249 4.95 -11.18 20.58
CA LYS A 249 5.10 -10.24 21.68
C LYS A 249 5.39 -8.82 21.20
N ALA A 250 6.26 -8.66 20.22
CA ALA A 250 6.60 -7.36 19.67
C ALA A 250 5.42 -6.74 18.88
N TYR A 251 4.68 -7.50 18.08
CA TYR A 251 3.47 -7.00 17.43
C TYR A 251 2.38 -6.63 18.44
N ALA A 252 2.21 -7.40 19.52
CA ALA A 252 1.30 -7.02 20.61
C ALA A 252 1.68 -5.68 21.25
N GLN A 253 2.98 -5.43 21.47
CA GLN A 253 3.47 -4.14 21.97
C GLN A 253 3.22 -3.00 20.99
N ALA A 254 3.47 -3.21 19.69
CA ALA A 254 3.20 -2.21 18.66
C ALA A 254 1.69 -1.89 18.56
N LEU A 255 0.83 -2.91 18.63
CA LEU A 255 -0.63 -2.76 18.62
C LEU A 255 -1.18 -2.12 19.89
N ALA A 256 -0.51 -2.23 21.04
CA ALA A 256 -0.89 -1.47 22.23
C ALA A 256 -0.74 0.05 22.01
N LEU A 257 0.21 0.46 21.18
CA LEU A 257 0.41 1.85 20.77
C LEU A 257 -0.55 2.26 19.64
N MET A 258 -0.76 1.36 18.67
CA MET A 258 -1.55 1.58 17.47
C MET A 258 -2.58 0.45 17.23
N PRO A 259 -3.69 0.40 18.01
CA PRO A 259 -4.60 -0.77 18.05
C PRO A 259 -5.44 -0.99 16.79
N ASN A 260 -5.43 -0.02 15.87
CA ASN A 260 -6.16 -0.07 14.61
C ASN A 260 -5.22 -0.12 13.39
N ASP A 261 -3.91 -0.31 13.59
CA ASP A 261 -2.97 -0.41 12.47
C ASP A 261 -3.22 -1.70 11.68
N ARG A 262 -3.66 -1.54 10.43
CA ARG A 262 -4.06 -2.66 9.57
C ARG A 262 -2.89 -3.57 9.22
N GLY A 263 -1.70 -3.00 9.03
CA GLY A 263 -0.50 -3.76 8.69
C GLY A 263 -0.05 -4.61 9.88
N MET A 264 0.03 -4.03 11.07
CA MET A 264 0.40 -4.74 12.29
C MET A 264 -0.61 -5.83 12.66
N LEU A 265 -1.92 -5.57 12.52
CA LEU A 265 -2.96 -6.59 12.74
C LEU A 265 -2.83 -7.77 11.76
N THR A 266 -2.51 -7.48 10.50
CA THR A 266 -2.27 -8.50 9.48
C THR A 266 -1.06 -9.35 9.84
N GLN A 267 0.08 -8.73 10.12
CA GLN A 267 1.30 -9.46 10.49
C GLN A 267 1.12 -10.28 11.78
N MET A 268 0.43 -9.72 12.79
CA MET A 268 0.09 -10.45 14.01
C MET A 268 -0.75 -11.70 13.71
N SER A 269 -1.74 -11.56 12.81
CA SER A 269 -2.56 -12.71 12.38
C SER A 269 -1.70 -13.78 11.71
N ASP A 270 -0.76 -13.38 10.86
CA ASP A 270 0.12 -14.31 10.13
C ASP A 270 1.09 -15.05 11.06
N VAL A 271 1.66 -14.36 12.05
CA VAL A 271 2.50 -14.97 13.10
C VAL A 271 1.69 -16.01 13.87
N LEU A 272 0.51 -15.65 14.36
CA LEU A 272 -0.35 -16.55 15.13
C LEU A 272 -0.81 -17.77 14.32
N ILE A 273 -1.12 -17.59 13.03
CA ILE A 273 -1.45 -18.70 12.12
C ILE A 273 -0.26 -19.62 11.91
N HIS A 274 0.94 -19.07 11.73
CA HIS A 274 2.17 -19.85 11.56
C HIS A 274 2.51 -20.68 12.81
N GLU A 275 2.23 -20.16 14.00
CA GLU A 275 2.35 -20.90 15.27
C GLU A 275 1.17 -21.84 15.57
N HIS A 276 0.19 -21.96 14.66
CA HIS A 276 -1.03 -22.74 14.86
C HIS A 276 -1.91 -22.26 16.05
N LYS A 277 -1.75 -21.00 16.50
CA LYS A 277 -2.56 -20.36 17.55
C LYS A 277 -3.86 -19.81 16.98
N TYR A 278 -4.68 -20.69 16.42
CA TYR A 278 -5.85 -20.34 15.62
C TYR A 278 -6.91 -19.53 16.38
N GLU A 279 -7.21 -19.90 17.62
CA GLU A 279 -8.16 -19.16 18.46
C GLU A 279 -7.75 -17.70 18.66
N GLN A 280 -6.44 -17.45 18.82
CA GLN A 280 -5.90 -16.12 19.06
C GLN A 280 -5.88 -15.29 17.77
N ALA A 281 -5.60 -15.92 16.61
CA ALA A 281 -5.61 -15.26 15.30
C ALA A 281 -7.00 -14.70 14.92
N VAL A 282 -8.09 -15.24 15.48
CA VAL A 282 -9.45 -14.73 15.24
C VAL A 282 -9.61 -13.27 15.66
N ALA A 283 -8.96 -12.84 16.74
CA ALA A 283 -9.12 -11.49 17.28
C ALA A 283 -8.59 -10.39 16.33
N PRO A 284 -7.33 -10.41 15.88
CA PRO A 284 -6.82 -9.40 14.95
C PRO A 284 -7.53 -9.44 13.58
N LEU A 285 -7.90 -10.61 13.06
CA LEU A 285 -8.70 -10.73 11.83
C LEU A 285 -10.10 -10.12 11.99
N SER A 286 -10.75 -10.36 13.12
CA SER A 286 -12.06 -9.76 13.40
C SER A 286 -11.97 -8.24 13.54
N LYS A 287 -10.86 -7.73 14.09
CA LYS A 287 -10.59 -6.31 14.16
C LYS A 287 -10.44 -5.71 12.75
N LEU A 288 -9.70 -6.35 11.85
CA LEU A 288 -9.59 -5.95 10.44
C LEU A 288 -10.96 -5.88 9.75
N ILE A 289 -11.81 -6.89 9.95
CA ILE A 289 -13.17 -6.95 9.38
C ILE A 289 -14.07 -5.86 9.97
N SER A 290 -13.94 -5.55 11.26
CA SER A 290 -14.72 -4.46 11.88
C SER A 290 -14.41 -3.08 11.30
N MET A 291 -13.15 -2.86 10.88
CA MET A 291 -12.72 -1.60 10.25
C MET A 291 -13.04 -1.55 8.76
N ASN A 292 -13.04 -2.70 8.09
CA ASN A 292 -13.44 -2.85 6.70
C ASN A 292 -14.20 -4.18 6.53
N PRO A 293 -15.54 -4.16 6.54
CA PRO A 293 -16.36 -5.36 6.36
C PRO A 293 -16.14 -6.09 5.02
N ASN A 294 -15.54 -5.41 4.03
CA ASN A 294 -15.18 -5.97 2.74
C ASN A 294 -13.69 -6.35 2.65
N ASN A 295 -13.01 -6.57 3.78
CA ASN A 295 -11.65 -7.10 3.80
C ASN A 295 -11.67 -8.60 3.47
N SER A 296 -11.61 -8.93 2.17
CA SER A 296 -11.63 -10.31 1.69
C SER A 296 -10.54 -11.15 2.32
N TYR A 297 -9.30 -10.66 2.38
CA TYR A 297 -8.18 -11.34 3.04
C TYR A 297 -8.52 -11.80 4.46
N ALA A 298 -9.01 -10.89 5.30
CA ALA A 298 -9.29 -11.19 6.69
C ALA A 298 -10.47 -12.17 6.84
N LEU A 299 -11.49 -12.05 5.98
CA LEU A 299 -12.61 -13.00 5.90
C LEU A 299 -12.10 -14.39 5.52
N SER A 300 -11.33 -14.52 4.44
CA SER A 300 -10.80 -15.80 3.95
C SER A 300 -9.93 -16.51 5.00
N LYS A 301 -9.01 -15.77 5.64
CA LYS A 301 -8.15 -16.32 6.70
C LYS A 301 -8.94 -16.76 7.92
N ARG A 302 -9.93 -15.98 8.35
CA ARG A 302 -10.77 -16.31 9.50
C ARG A 302 -11.72 -17.47 9.20
N GLY A 303 -12.23 -17.55 7.97
CA GLY A 303 -13.00 -18.70 7.47
C GLY A 303 -12.20 -20.00 7.52
N ALA A 304 -10.95 -19.98 7.06
CA ALA A 304 -10.03 -21.11 7.13
C ALA A 304 -9.74 -21.56 8.58
N ILE A 305 -9.53 -20.59 9.47
CA ILE A 305 -9.38 -20.86 10.91
C ILE A 305 -10.63 -21.53 11.48
N TYR A 306 -11.82 -20.98 11.22
CA TYR A 306 -13.07 -21.57 11.71
C TYR A 306 -13.29 -22.98 11.17
N GLN A 307 -12.96 -23.23 9.91
CA GLN A 307 -13.04 -24.56 9.32
C GLN A 307 -12.08 -25.53 10.02
N GLY A 308 -10.83 -25.12 10.27
CA GLY A 308 -9.85 -25.91 11.03
C GLY A 308 -10.30 -26.22 12.45
N MET A 309 -11.01 -25.29 13.08
CA MET A 309 -11.63 -25.44 14.41
C MET A 309 -12.98 -26.17 14.39
N LYS A 310 -13.41 -26.72 13.24
CA LYS A 310 -14.70 -27.40 13.04
C LYS A 310 -15.94 -26.52 13.32
N GLN A 311 -15.81 -25.22 13.14
CA GLN A 311 -16.89 -24.23 13.24
C GLN A 311 -17.43 -23.90 11.84
N SER A 312 -17.97 -24.92 11.17
CA SER A 312 -18.33 -24.87 9.75
C SER A 312 -19.35 -23.79 9.40
N GLU A 313 -20.32 -23.48 10.27
CA GLU A 313 -21.31 -22.43 10.02
C GLU A 313 -20.67 -21.03 9.97
N ARG A 314 -19.65 -20.80 10.82
CA ARG A 314 -18.90 -19.52 10.82
C ARG A 314 -17.97 -19.42 9.62
N ALA A 315 -17.31 -20.53 9.28
CA ALA A 315 -16.47 -20.62 8.09
C ALA A 315 -17.27 -20.34 6.82
N LEU A 316 -18.44 -20.98 6.69
CA LEU A 316 -19.37 -20.76 5.57
C LEU A 316 -19.68 -19.28 5.39
N LYS A 317 -20.09 -18.58 6.46
CA LYS A 317 -20.45 -17.17 6.40
C LYS A 317 -19.29 -16.28 5.92
N ASP A 318 -18.08 -16.54 6.41
CA ASP A 318 -16.89 -15.78 6.01
C ASP A 318 -16.51 -16.08 4.55
N TYR A 319 -16.57 -17.34 4.13
CA TYR A 319 -16.30 -17.74 2.73
C TYR A 319 -17.34 -17.21 1.75
N GLU A 320 -18.63 -17.22 2.10
CA GLU A 320 -19.68 -16.59 1.28
C GLU A 320 -19.37 -15.12 1.04
N LYS A 321 -19.05 -14.38 2.10
CA LYS A 321 -18.74 -12.96 1.99
C LYS A 321 -17.47 -12.68 1.20
N ALA A 322 -16.40 -13.46 1.41
CA ALA A 322 -15.15 -13.31 0.67
C ALA A 322 -15.30 -13.71 -0.81
N ALA A 323 -16.06 -14.76 -1.12
CA ALA A 323 -16.34 -15.18 -2.50
C ALA A 323 -17.22 -14.17 -3.27
N GLU A 324 -18.12 -13.46 -2.58
CA GLU A 324 -18.86 -12.31 -3.16
C GLU A 324 -17.92 -11.17 -3.56
N LEU A 325 -16.82 -10.99 -2.83
CA LEU A 325 -15.79 -9.99 -3.10
C LEU A 325 -14.77 -10.45 -4.13
N GLY A 326 -14.94 -11.65 -4.71
CA GLY A 326 -14.06 -12.21 -5.73
C GLY A 326 -12.77 -12.81 -5.19
N ASP A 327 -12.72 -13.24 -3.93
CA ASP A 327 -11.57 -13.98 -3.39
C ASP A 327 -11.57 -15.42 -3.92
N ASP A 328 -10.61 -15.75 -4.77
CA ASP A 328 -10.49 -17.04 -5.46
C ASP A 328 -10.31 -18.22 -4.48
N PHE A 329 -9.57 -18.01 -3.40
CA PHE A 329 -9.42 -19.00 -2.33
C PHE A 329 -10.79 -19.32 -1.69
N SER A 330 -11.56 -18.30 -1.32
CA SER A 330 -12.88 -18.49 -0.70
C SER A 330 -13.92 -19.03 -1.69
N GLU A 331 -13.85 -18.66 -2.97
CA GLU A 331 -14.68 -19.29 -4.00
C GLU A 331 -14.43 -20.80 -4.06
N ASN A 332 -13.16 -21.23 -4.04
CA ASN A 332 -12.80 -22.64 -3.99
C ASN A 332 -13.28 -23.33 -2.71
N GLU A 333 -13.06 -22.73 -1.54
CA GLU A 333 -13.53 -23.29 -0.27
C GLU A 333 -15.05 -23.40 -0.22
N LEU A 334 -15.78 -22.35 -0.62
CA LEU A 334 -17.23 -22.36 -0.70
C LEU A 334 -17.75 -23.40 -1.71
N GLY A 335 -17.02 -23.60 -2.82
CA GLY A 335 -17.30 -24.67 -3.77
C GLY A 335 -17.28 -26.06 -3.11
N LYS A 336 -16.30 -26.32 -2.23
CA LYS A 336 -16.26 -27.57 -1.45
C LYS A 336 -17.43 -27.68 -0.47
N PHE A 337 -17.83 -26.59 0.17
CA PHE A 337 -19.00 -26.58 1.07
C PHE A 337 -20.27 -27.03 0.34
N TYR A 338 -20.57 -26.48 -0.84
CA TYR A 338 -21.71 -26.92 -1.65
C TYR A 338 -21.54 -28.33 -2.23
N TRP A 339 -20.32 -28.72 -2.61
CA TRP A 339 -20.06 -30.04 -3.19
C TRP A 339 -20.34 -31.18 -2.21
N PHE A 340 -19.90 -31.01 -0.97
CA PHE A 340 -20.02 -32.01 0.10
C PHE A 340 -21.23 -31.79 1.00
N GLY A 341 -21.92 -30.64 0.90
CA GLY A 341 -23.03 -30.29 1.78
C GLY A 341 -22.60 -29.96 3.21
N ILE A 342 -21.48 -29.26 3.38
CA ILE A 342 -20.93 -28.89 4.69
C ILE A 342 -21.68 -27.65 5.21
N SER A 343 -22.57 -27.84 6.20
CA SER A 343 -23.42 -26.77 6.76
C SER A 343 -24.29 -26.02 5.74
N VAL A 344 -24.42 -26.55 4.51
CA VAL A 344 -25.31 -26.09 3.43
C VAL A 344 -25.90 -27.28 2.70
N PRO A 345 -27.09 -27.17 2.09
CA PRO A 345 -27.59 -28.19 1.17
C PRO A 345 -26.61 -28.45 0.04
N ARG A 346 -26.43 -29.72 -0.30
CA ARG A 346 -25.54 -30.11 -1.38
C ARG A 346 -26.04 -29.56 -2.71
N ASP A 347 -25.17 -28.85 -3.42
CA ASP A 347 -25.43 -28.25 -4.73
C ASP A 347 -24.17 -28.36 -5.60
N LYS A 348 -24.09 -29.44 -6.38
CA LYS A 348 -22.93 -29.70 -7.26
C LYS A 348 -22.81 -28.64 -8.36
N GLU A 349 -23.92 -28.13 -8.89
CA GLU A 349 -23.89 -27.14 -9.97
C GLU A 349 -23.31 -25.82 -9.49
N ARG A 350 -23.74 -25.36 -8.31
CA ARG A 350 -23.19 -24.15 -7.69
C ARG A 350 -21.72 -24.34 -7.32
N ALA A 351 -21.34 -25.51 -6.82
CA ALA A 351 -19.93 -25.84 -6.56
C ALA A 351 -19.06 -25.74 -7.83
N ILE A 352 -19.49 -26.34 -8.95
CA ILE A 352 -18.78 -26.29 -10.23
C ILE A 352 -18.63 -24.85 -10.74
N LYS A 353 -19.67 -24.01 -10.60
CA LYS A 353 -19.59 -22.59 -10.97
C LYS A 353 -18.55 -21.83 -10.15
N LEU A 354 -18.47 -22.10 -8.85
CA LEU A 354 -17.50 -21.49 -7.95
C LEU A 354 -16.07 -21.95 -8.26
N PHE A 355 -15.85 -23.26 -8.45
CA PHE A 355 -14.54 -23.77 -8.87
C PHE A 355 -14.09 -23.16 -10.20
N ARG A 356 -15.00 -23.02 -11.17
CA ARG A 356 -14.68 -22.39 -12.47
C ARG A 356 -14.25 -20.92 -12.32
N ARG A 357 -14.97 -20.12 -11.53
CA ARG A 357 -14.58 -18.72 -11.26
C ARG A 357 -13.19 -18.63 -10.63
N ALA A 358 -12.89 -19.49 -9.66
CA ALA A 358 -11.58 -19.50 -9.00
C ALA A 358 -10.48 -19.97 -9.97
N THR A 359 -10.75 -20.96 -10.83
CA THR A 359 -9.82 -21.39 -11.90
C THR A 359 -9.54 -20.28 -12.91
N GLU A 360 -10.55 -19.50 -13.31
CA GLU A 360 -10.39 -18.34 -14.20
C GLU A 360 -9.49 -17.25 -13.60
N GLN A 361 -9.39 -17.21 -12.26
CA GLN A 361 -8.48 -16.36 -11.48
C GLN A 361 -7.11 -17.02 -11.22
N GLY A 362 -6.85 -18.20 -11.78
CA GLY A 362 -5.58 -18.90 -11.65
C GLY A 362 -5.41 -19.75 -10.38
N ASN A 363 -6.49 -20.01 -9.64
CA ASN A 363 -6.44 -20.87 -8.46
C ASN A 363 -6.24 -22.35 -8.86
N LYS A 364 -5.08 -22.90 -8.55
CA LYS A 364 -4.70 -24.28 -8.90
C LYS A 364 -5.47 -25.34 -8.13
N ASP A 365 -5.82 -25.07 -6.87
CA ASP A 365 -6.62 -26.01 -6.08
C ASP A 365 -8.04 -26.10 -6.65
N ALA A 366 -8.59 -24.97 -7.09
CA ALA A 366 -9.87 -24.93 -7.79
C ALA A 366 -9.84 -25.65 -9.13
N GLU A 367 -8.74 -25.55 -9.90
CA GLU A 367 -8.56 -26.29 -11.15
C GLU A 367 -8.64 -27.81 -10.91
N ASN A 368 -7.93 -28.31 -9.89
CA ASN A 368 -7.98 -29.72 -9.50
C ASN A 368 -9.38 -30.14 -9.04
N ASN A 369 -10.03 -29.32 -8.21
CA ASN A 369 -11.38 -29.59 -7.73
C ASN A 369 -12.41 -29.58 -8.86
N LEU A 370 -12.28 -28.67 -9.83
CA LEU A 370 -13.12 -28.60 -11.02
C LEU A 370 -12.93 -29.84 -11.89
N ALA A 371 -11.68 -30.21 -12.18
CA ALA A 371 -11.37 -31.38 -12.99
C ALA A 371 -11.95 -32.66 -12.37
N TRP A 372 -11.81 -32.82 -11.05
CA TRP A 372 -12.39 -33.94 -10.32
C TRP A 372 -13.92 -33.89 -10.28
N ALA A 373 -14.52 -32.71 -10.09
CA ALA A 373 -15.97 -32.53 -10.07
C ALA A 373 -16.62 -32.85 -11.41
N LEU A 374 -15.97 -32.52 -12.53
CA LEU A 374 -16.50 -32.79 -13.87
C LEU A 374 -16.47 -34.29 -14.25
N GLN A 375 -15.76 -35.12 -13.48
CA GLN A 375 -15.68 -36.57 -13.69
C GLN A 375 -16.71 -37.35 -12.83
N ARG A 376 -17.54 -36.68 -12.01
CA ARG A 376 -18.41 -37.31 -10.99
C ARG A 376 -19.85 -36.79 -10.95
#